data_AF-A0A7S4S6B5-F1
#
_entry.id   AF-A0A7S4S6B5-F1
#
_cell.length_a   1.000
_cell.length_b   1.000
_cell.length_c   1.000
_cell.angle_alpha   90.00
_cell.angle_beta   90.00
_cell.angle_gamma   90.00
#
_symmetry.space_group_name_H-M   'P 1'
#
loop_
_entity.id
_entity.type
_entity.pdbx_description
1 polymer ?
#
loop_
_entity_poly.entity_id
_entity_poly.type
_entity_poly.pdbx_seq_one_letter_code
_entity_poly.pdbx_strand_id
1 'polypeptide(L)'
;TPTDKSKEAMTRGVEMLVSAYTHMNNAEMAGCTPPDCVKELAANARSEAHSSVARTAASSAVVLLKNDKHLLPLVDATKTLAISGPAALVPGSQSSEDYYSGVNEGHVPRRDFTSPAEAIRSKAISLGFKVASDIHRADICIVIGGASNHEEHW
;
A
#
# COMPACT_ATOMS: atom_id res chain seq x y z
N THR A 1 24.56 -32.81 -26.56
CA THR A 1 25.66 -31.87 -26.26
C THR A 1 25.16 -30.47 -26.58
N PRO A 2 25.31 -29.47 -25.70
CA PRO A 2 24.88 -28.10 -26.00
C PRO A 2 25.61 -27.57 -27.23
N THR A 3 24.90 -26.92 -28.14
CA THR A 3 25.50 -26.24 -29.30
C THR A 3 26.40 -25.09 -28.83
N ASP A 4 27.36 -24.66 -29.65
CA ASP A 4 28.27 -23.57 -29.25
C ASP A 4 27.53 -22.26 -28.93
N LYS A 5 26.43 -22.00 -29.64
CA LYS A 5 25.53 -20.88 -29.33
C LYS A 5 24.86 -21.01 -27.96
N SER A 6 24.48 -22.24 -27.57
CA SER A 6 23.90 -22.50 -26.25
C SER A 6 24.93 -22.31 -25.14
N LYS A 7 26.20 -22.69 -25.36
CA LYS A 7 27.28 -22.44 -24.40
C LYS A 7 27.55 -20.95 -24.24
N GLU A 8 27.64 -20.20 -25.33
CA GLU A 8 27.85 -18.75 -25.30
C GLU A 8 26.70 -18.00 -24.62
N ALA A 9 25.45 -18.44 -24.84
CA ALA A 9 24.29 -17.90 -24.14
C ALA A 9 24.34 -18.20 -22.62
N MET A 10 24.72 -19.42 -22.22
CA MET A 10 24.90 -19.76 -20.81
C MET A 10 26.03 -18.95 -20.16
N THR A 11 27.18 -18.82 -20.84
CA THR A 11 28.31 -18.03 -20.35
C THR A 11 27.90 -16.59 -20.10
N ARG A 12 27.21 -15.95 -21.05
CA ARG A 12 26.69 -14.58 -20.86
C ARG A 12 25.71 -14.47 -19.70
N GLY A 13 24.81 -15.44 -19.55
CA GLY A 13 23.88 -15.48 -18.43
C GLY A 13 24.59 -15.53 -17.07
N VAL A 14 25.62 -16.38 -16.96
CA VAL A 14 26.44 -16.47 -15.74
C VAL A 14 27.22 -15.18 -15.49
N GLU A 15 27.84 -14.61 -16.53
CA GLU A 15 28.58 -13.34 -16.42
C GLU A 15 27.69 -12.18 -15.94
N MET A 16 26.47 -12.07 -16.45
CA MET A 16 25.50 -11.06 -15.99
C MET A 16 25.14 -11.25 -14.51
N LEU A 17 24.89 -12.49 -14.08
CA LEU A 17 24.56 -12.79 -12.69
C LEU A 17 25.72 -12.49 -11.74
N VAL A 18 26.94 -12.92 -12.10
CA VAL A 18 28.15 -12.66 -11.31
C VAL A 18 28.44 -11.17 -11.25
N SER A 19 28.31 -10.45 -12.37
CA SER A 19 28.47 -8.99 -12.39
C SER A 19 27.47 -8.27 -11.50
N ALA A 20 26.20 -8.70 -11.47
CA ALA A 20 25.21 -8.12 -10.58
C ALA A 20 25.56 -8.42 -9.10
N TYR A 21 25.96 -9.67 -8.81
CA TYR A 21 26.31 -10.10 -7.46
C TYR A 21 27.51 -9.33 -6.89
N THR A 22 28.57 -9.16 -7.68
CA THR A 22 29.76 -8.40 -7.26
C THR A 22 29.48 -6.91 -7.17
N HIS A 23 28.68 -6.34 -8.08
CA HIS A 23 28.37 -4.90 -8.07
C HIS A 23 27.50 -4.49 -6.87
N MET A 24 26.61 -5.37 -6.39
CA MET A 24 25.84 -5.14 -5.16
C MET A 24 26.65 -5.31 -3.88
N ASN A 25 27.95 -5.64 -3.99
CA ASN A 25 28.84 -5.98 -2.89
C ASN A 25 28.31 -7.09 -1.96
N ASN A 26 27.48 -8.00 -2.49
CA ASN A 26 26.84 -9.04 -1.69
C ASN A 26 27.85 -10.05 -1.10
N ALA A 27 29.05 -10.14 -1.66
CA ALA A 27 30.12 -11.03 -1.16
C ALA A 27 30.71 -10.55 0.18
N GLU A 28 30.65 -9.24 0.45
CA GLU A 28 31.28 -8.61 1.63
C GLU A 28 30.25 -8.18 2.69
N MET A 29 28.96 -8.15 2.35
CA MET A 29 27.91 -7.84 3.30
C MET A 29 27.72 -9.01 4.28
N ALA A 30 27.86 -8.73 5.58
CA ALA A 30 27.50 -9.65 6.65
C ALA A 30 25.96 -9.80 6.71
N GLY A 31 25.41 -10.55 5.76
CA GLY A 31 24.02 -10.97 5.73
C GLY A 31 23.83 -12.34 6.37
N CYS A 32 22.59 -12.81 6.39
CA CYS A 32 22.30 -14.21 6.65
C CYS A 32 22.73 -15.07 5.45
N THR A 33 23.12 -16.33 5.70
CA THR A 33 23.41 -17.29 4.64
C THR A 33 22.29 -18.32 4.58
N PRO A 34 21.62 -18.55 3.42
CA PRO A 34 20.65 -19.62 3.29
C PRO A 34 21.26 -20.98 3.70
N PRO A 35 20.49 -21.85 4.38
CA PRO A 35 19.05 -21.77 4.63
C PRO A 35 18.65 -20.95 5.87
N ASP A 36 19.61 -20.43 6.66
CA ASP A 36 19.36 -19.89 8.01
C ASP A 36 18.89 -18.42 8.05
N CYS A 37 18.28 -17.93 6.96
CA CYS A 37 17.82 -16.55 6.79
C CYS A 37 16.40 -16.26 7.33
N VAL A 38 15.75 -17.23 7.98
CA VAL A 38 14.31 -17.16 8.30
C VAL A 38 13.99 -15.96 9.19
N LYS A 39 14.89 -15.59 10.11
CA LYS A 39 14.66 -14.50 11.06
C LYS A 39 14.72 -13.13 10.36
N GLU A 40 15.70 -12.93 9.50
CA GLU A 40 15.91 -11.72 8.72
C GLU A 40 14.78 -11.53 7.70
N LEU A 41 14.36 -12.61 7.04
CA LEU A 41 13.23 -12.58 6.09
C LEU A 41 11.89 -12.28 6.78
N ALA A 42 11.71 -12.73 8.01
CA ALA A 42 10.50 -12.47 8.79
C ALA A 42 10.55 -11.13 9.56
N ALA A 43 11.69 -10.45 9.59
CA ALA A 43 11.89 -9.24 10.37
C ALA A 43 11.05 -8.07 9.83
N ASN A 44 10.55 -7.24 10.75
CA ASN A 44 9.87 -6.02 10.37
C ASN A 44 10.90 -4.94 9.99
N ALA A 45 11.04 -4.68 8.69
CA ALA A 45 11.90 -3.61 8.16
C ALA A 45 11.21 -2.23 8.11
N ARG A 46 9.98 -2.10 8.63
CA ARG A 46 9.24 -0.83 8.65
C ARG A 46 9.91 0.14 9.62
N SER A 47 10.06 1.39 9.18
CA SER A 47 10.45 2.52 10.01
C SER A 47 9.42 3.64 9.86
N GLU A 48 9.45 4.62 10.76
CA GLU A 48 8.61 5.83 10.61
C GLU A 48 9.02 6.63 9.38
N ALA A 49 10.31 6.63 9.01
CA ALA A 49 10.79 7.26 7.79
C ALA A 49 10.16 6.62 6.54
N HIS A 50 10.10 5.29 6.46
CA HIS A 50 9.41 4.59 5.37
C HIS A 50 7.92 4.94 5.33
N SER A 51 7.27 4.95 6.50
CA SER A 51 5.85 5.31 6.64
C SER A 51 5.58 6.75 6.20
N SER A 52 6.48 7.68 6.51
CA SER A 52 6.40 9.10 6.13
C SER A 52 6.52 9.28 4.61
N VAL A 53 7.47 8.61 3.97
CA VAL A 53 7.63 8.63 2.50
C VAL A 53 6.39 8.05 1.82
N ALA A 54 5.89 6.91 2.31
CA ALA A 54 4.68 6.29 1.78
C ALA A 54 3.45 7.20 1.91
N ARG A 55 3.26 7.86 3.06
CA ARG A 55 2.18 8.85 3.26
C ARG A 55 2.32 10.04 2.31
N THR A 56 3.54 10.51 2.08
CA THR A 56 3.82 11.63 1.17
C THR A 56 3.49 11.24 -0.26
N ALA A 57 4.00 10.11 -0.74
CA ALA A 57 3.72 9.59 -2.07
C ALA A 57 2.21 9.37 -2.29
N ALA A 58 1.53 8.76 -1.33
CA ALA A 58 0.08 8.56 -1.39
C ALA A 58 -0.67 9.89 -1.47
N SER A 59 -0.28 10.90 -0.67
CA SER A 59 -0.91 12.23 -0.68
C SER A 59 -0.68 12.96 -2.00
N SER A 60 0.54 12.88 -2.55
CA SER A 60 0.89 13.50 -3.83
C SER A 60 0.26 12.82 -5.05
N ALA A 61 -0.17 11.56 -4.91
CA ALA A 61 -0.83 10.82 -5.98
C ALA A 61 -2.34 11.11 -6.09
N VAL A 62 -2.95 11.81 -5.11
CA VAL A 62 -4.39 12.13 -5.14
C VAL A 62 -4.68 13.21 -6.17
N VAL A 63 -5.60 12.92 -7.08
CA VAL A 63 -6.07 13.86 -8.12
C VAL A 63 -7.50 14.30 -7.83
N LEU A 64 -7.71 15.61 -7.69
CA LEU A 64 -9.03 16.20 -7.51
C LEU A 64 -9.72 16.36 -8.87
N LEU A 65 -10.63 15.44 -9.19
CA LEU A 65 -11.34 15.44 -10.48
C LEU A 65 -12.48 16.46 -10.53
N LYS A 66 -13.15 16.68 -9.40
CA LYS A 66 -14.34 17.54 -9.31
C LYS A 66 -14.45 18.20 -7.94
N ASN A 67 -14.75 19.50 -7.91
CA ASN A 67 -14.93 20.26 -6.67
C ASN A 67 -15.98 21.38 -6.84
N ASP A 68 -17.24 20.97 -7.02
CA ASP A 68 -18.34 21.93 -7.20
C ASP A 68 -18.49 22.82 -5.97
N LYS A 69 -18.76 24.11 -6.21
CA LYS A 69 -18.99 25.12 -5.17
C LYS A 69 -17.85 25.24 -4.15
N HIS A 70 -16.64 24.84 -4.52
CA HIS A 70 -15.47 24.86 -3.64
C HIS A 70 -15.71 24.11 -2.31
N LEU A 71 -16.41 22.97 -2.37
CA LEU A 71 -16.74 22.17 -1.19
C LEU A 71 -15.49 21.74 -0.40
N LEU A 72 -14.40 21.42 -1.11
CA LEU A 72 -13.10 21.08 -0.54
C LEU A 72 -12.14 22.29 -0.58
N PRO A 73 -11.26 22.47 0.44
CA PRO A 73 -11.12 21.62 1.63
C PRO A 73 -12.24 21.82 2.66
N LEU A 74 -12.48 20.80 3.49
CA LEU A 74 -13.46 20.87 4.58
C LEU A 74 -12.90 21.76 5.71
N VAL A 75 -13.43 22.98 5.82
CA VAL A 75 -12.96 23.99 6.80
C VAL A 75 -13.96 24.28 7.92
N ASP A 76 -15.23 23.92 7.75
CA ASP A 76 -16.30 24.23 8.70
C ASP A 76 -16.57 23.04 9.63
N ALA A 77 -15.91 23.07 10.79
CA ALA A 77 -16.01 22.03 11.82
C ALA A 77 -17.38 21.97 12.52
N THR A 78 -18.29 22.94 12.29
CA THR A 78 -19.64 22.89 12.88
C THR A 78 -20.52 21.83 12.23
N LYS A 79 -20.13 21.35 11.05
CA LYS A 79 -20.84 20.34 10.28
C LYS A 79 -20.66 18.93 10.82
N THR A 80 -21.68 18.12 10.60
CA THR A 80 -21.68 16.69 10.88
C THR A 80 -21.24 15.92 9.64
N LEU A 81 -20.27 15.03 9.80
CA LEU A 81 -19.68 14.23 8.74
C LEU A 81 -20.07 12.76 8.91
N ALA A 82 -20.49 12.11 7.83
CA ALA A 82 -20.60 10.65 7.76
C ALA A 82 -19.54 10.08 6.81
N ILE A 83 -19.16 8.83 7.05
CA ILE A 83 -18.24 8.08 6.20
C ILE A 83 -18.95 6.79 5.78
N SER A 84 -18.99 6.51 4.48
CA SER A 84 -19.68 5.34 3.94
C SER A 84 -18.91 4.75 2.75
N GLY A 85 -19.33 3.58 2.31
CA GLY A 85 -18.80 2.89 1.13
C GLY A 85 -17.98 1.64 1.49
N PRO A 86 -17.92 0.68 0.56
CA PRO A 86 -17.35 -0.64 0.80
C PRO A 86 -15.85 -0.57 1.12
N ALA A 87 -15.10 0.30 0.43
CA ALA A 87 -13.68 0.46 0.64
C ALA A 87 -13.34 1.16 1.97
N ALA A 88 -14.31 1.79 2.64
CA ALA A 88 -14.06 2.61 3.82
C ALA A 88 -13.56 1.82 5.04
N LEU A 89 -14.06 0.59 5.21
CA LEU A 89 -13.87 -0.24 6.41
C LEU A 89 -13.09 -1.54 6.16
N VAL A 90 -12.57 -1.74 4.95
CA VAL A 90 -11.94 -3.01 4.58
C VAL A 90 -10.76 -3.31 5.50
N PRO A 91 -10.77 -4.44 6.22
CA PRO A 91 -9.65 -4.85 7.04
C PRO A 91 -8.48 -5.22 6.12
N GLY A 92 -7.30 -4.67 6.42
CA GLY A 92 -6.10 -4.77 5.57
C GLY A 92 -5.48 -6.15 5.40
N SER A 93 -6.21 -7.24 5.69
CA SER A 93 -5.71 -8.61 5.58
C SER A 93 -6.63 -9.49 4.73
N GLN A 94 -6.12 -10.00 3.61
CA GLN A 94 -6.55 -11.20 2.88
C GLN A 94 -8.07 -11.40 2.64
N SER A 95 -8.86 -10.33 2.71
CA SER A 95 -10.24 -10.36 2.25
C SER A 95 -10.21 -10.28 0.72
N SER A 96 -11.17 -10.92 0.06
CA SER A 96 -11.38 -10.90 -1.39
C SER A 96 -11.73 -9.49 -1.96
N GLU A 97 -11.43 -8.44 -1.19
CA GLU A 97 -11.83 -7.06 -1.39
C GLU A 97 -10.67 -6.11 -1.11
N ASP A 98 -9.44 -6.43 -1.55
CA ASP A 98 -8.33 -5.50 -1.37
C ASP A 98 -8.36 -4.38 -2.43
N TYR A 99 -8.70 -3.17 -1.98
CA TYR A 99 -8.77 -1.95 -2.80
C TYR A 99 -7.44 -1.17 -2.88
N TYR A 100 -6.40 -1.64 -2.18
CA TYR A 100 -5.23 -0.85 -1.82
C TYR A 100 -3.90 -1.57 -2.12
N SER A 101 -3.97 -2.76 -2.70
CA SER A 101 -2.82 -3.46 -3.26
C SER A 101 -3.11 -3.94 -4.67
N GLY A 102 -2.05 -4.23 -5.43
CA GLY A 102 -2.16 -4.88 -6.72
C GLY A 102 -2.61 -6.34 -6.60
N VAL A 103 -2.85 -6.96 -7.76
CA VAL A 103 -3.11 -8.40 -7.90
C VAL A 103 -1.80 -9.18 -8.09
N ASN A 104 -1.80 -10.46 -7.71
CA ASN A 104 -0.78 -11.48 -8.07
C ASN A 104 0.61 -11.26 -7.45
N GLU A 105 1.70 -11.46 -8.21
CA GLU A 105 3.08 -11.53 -7.71
C GLU A 105 3.60 -10.23 -7.09
N GLY A 106 2.86 -9.12 -7.26
CA GLY A 106 3.13 -7.84 -6.63
C GLY A 106 2.36 -7.60 -5.32
N HIS A 107 1.51 -8.53 -4.89
CA HIS A 107 0.77 -8.40 -3.64
C HIS A 107 1.70 -8.49 -2.43
N VAL A 108 1.62 -7.49 -1.55
CA VAL A 108 2.36 -7.48 -0.28
C VAL A 108 1.35 -7.46 0.86
N PRO A 109 1.29 -8.52 1.70
CA PRO A 109 0.42 -8.53 2.86
C PRO A 109 0.71 -7.36 3.79
N ARG A 110 -0.34 -6.69 4.24
CA ARG A 110 -0.20 -5.51 5.10
C ARG A 110 -0.31 -5.90 6.56
N ARG A 111 0.60 -5.34 7.36
CA ARG A 111 0.55 -5.34 8.83
C ARG A 111 0.32 -3.89 9.29
N ASP A 112 -0.51 -3.71 10.30
CA ASP A 112 -0.81 -2.42 10.92
C ASP A 112 -1.37 -1.37 9.92
N PHE A 113 -2.51 -1.71 9.31
CA PHE A 113 -3.24 -0.87 8.37
C PHE A 113 -4.28 -0.01 9.08
N THR A 114 -4.23 1.31 8.85
CA THR A 114 -5.31 2.24 9.23
C THR A 114 -6.27 2.37 8.06
N SER A 115 -7.53 1.98 8.26
CA SER A 115 -8.56 2.12 7.21
C SER A 115 -8.83 3.60 6.90
N PRO A 116 -9.28 3.96 5.69
CA PRO A 116 -9.66 5.34 5.41
C PRO A 116 -10.76 5.86 6.33
N ALA A 117 -11.74 5.05 6.72
CA ALA A 117 -12.75 5.48 7.68
C ALA A 117 -12.15 5.83 9.04
N GLU A 118 -11.19 5.04 9.54
CA GLU A 118 -10.50 5.31 10.79
C GLU A 118 -9.66 6.58 10.71
N ALA A 119 -8.85 6.73 9.64
CA ALA A 119 -8.00 7.90 9.42
C ALA A 119 -8.82 9.18 9.29
N ILE A 120 -9.88 9.16 8.49
CA ILE A 120 -10.77 10.32 8.29
C ILE A 120 -11.53 10.64 9.57
N ARG A 121 -12.05 9.64 10.30
CA ARG A 121 -12.73 9.86 11.58
C ARG A 121 -11.80 10.51 12.60
N SER A 122 -10.59 9.97 12.76
CA SER A 122 -9.58 10.53 13.66
C SER A 122 -9.25 11.97 13.29
N LYS A 123 -9.03 12.25 12.00
CA LYS A 123 -8.74 13.61 11.52
C LYS A 123 -9.94 14.55 11.72
N ALA A 124 -11.15 14.13 11.40
CA ALA A 124 -12.37 14.92 11.55
C ALA A 124 -12.58 15.31 13.02
N ILE A 125 -12.42 14.36 13.95
CA ILE A 125 -12.49 14.63 15.40
C ILE A 125 -11.42 15.63 15.83
N SER A 126 -10.17 15.47 15.36
CA SER A 126 -9.08 16.40 15.67
C SER A 126 -9.33 17.84 15.18
N LEU A 127 -10.18 18.00 14.16
CA LEU A 127 -10.59 19.28 13.59
C LEU A 127 -11.90 19.81 14.18
N GLY A 128 -12.56 19.07 15.09
CA GLY A 128 -13.80 19.49 15.76
C GLY A 128 -15.10 19.08 15.08
N PHE A 129 -15.05 18.30 13.99
CA PHE A 129 -16.26 17.78 13.35
C PHE A 129 -16.98 16.75 14.23
N LYS A 130 -18.31 16.73 14.15
CA LYS A 130 -19.11 15.61 14.66
C LYS A 130 -19.14 14.50 13.61
N VAL A 131 -18.87 13.26 14.00
CA VAL A 131 -18.96 12.12 13.08
C VAL A 131 -20.23 11.33 13.37
N ALA A 132 -21.15 11.30 12.39
CA ALA A 132 -22.39 10.53 12.47
C ALA A 132 -22.20 9.10 11.96
N SER A 133 -22.93 8.16 12.57
CA SER A 133 -23.04 6.77 12.10
C SER A 133 -24.07 6.60 10.99
N ASP A 134 -25.06 7.50 10.91
CA ASP A 134 -26.13 7.49 9.91
C ASP A 134 -25.89 8.62 8.89
N ILE A 135 -25.83 8.26 7.61
CA ILE A 135 -25.63 9.19 6.50
C ILE A 135 -26.76 10.22 6.37
N HIS A 136 -27.98 9.87 6.80
CA HIS A 136 -29.15 10.75 6.70
C HIS A 136 -29.12 11.89 7.73
N ARG A 137 -28.20 11.83 8.70
CA ARG A 137 -28.03 12.83 9.77
C ARG A 137 -26.78 13.69 9.59
N ALA A 138 -26.06 13.52 8.49
CA ALA A 138 -24.83 14.25 8.21
C ALA A 138 -25.06 15.39 7.21
N ASP A 139 -24.36 16.50 7.42
CA ASP A 139 -24.30 17.62 6.48
C ASP A 139 -23.41 17.27 5.27
N ILE A 140 -22.40 16.43 5.50
CA ILE A 140 -21.43 15.96 4.50
C ILE A 140 -21.27 14.45 4.63
N CYS A 141 -21.33 13.72 3.52
CA CYS A 141 -20.99 12.31 3.47
C CYS A 141 -19.76 12.09 2.58
N ILE A 142 -18.71 11.48 3.14
CA ILE A 142 -17.56 11.01 2.37
C ILE A 142 -17.82 9.54 2.00
N VAL A 143 -17.96 9.28 0.70
CA VAL A 143 -18.14 7.93 0.16
C VAL A 143 -16.80 7.43 -0.37
N ILE A 144 -16.36 6.27 0.11
CA ILE A 144 -15.10 5.63 -0.26
C ILE A 144 -15.42 4.35 -1.02
N GLY A 145 -15.14 4.37 -2.31
CA GLY A 145 -15.27 3.22 -3.20
C GLY A 145 -13.98 3.00 -3.98
N GLY A 146 -13.96 1.90 -4.73
CA GLY A 146 -12.87 1.54 -5.62
C GLY A 146 -13.23 0.27 -6.38
N ALA A 147 -12.35 -0.15 -7.27
CA ALA A 147 -12.37 -1.53 -7.76
C ALA A 147 -11.60 -2.38 -6.74
N SER A 148 -12.21 -3.45 -6.25
CA SER A 148 -11.48 -4.46 -5.49
C SER A 148 -10.64 -5.31 -6.45
N ASN A 149 -9.52 -5.81 -5.96
CA ASN A 149 -8.93 -6.97 -6.60
C ASN A 149 -9.75 -8.22 -6.26
N HIS A 150 -9.94 -9.10 -7.24
CA HIS A 150 -10.48 -10.43 -7.01
C HIS A 150 -9.39 -11.41 -7.44
N GLU A 151 -8.75 -12.06 -6.46
CA GLU A 151 -7.85 -13.17 -6.73
C GLU A 151 -8.68 -14.45 -6.77
N GLU A 152 -8.98 -14.94 -7.98
CA GLU A 152 -9.38 -16.35 -8.12
C GLU A 152 -8.13 -17.19 -7.87
N HIS A 153 -8.16 -18.06 -6.85
CA HIS A 153 -7.13 -19.09 -6.68
C HIS A 153 -7.40 -20.18 -7.72
N TRP A 154 -6.52 -20.34 -8.71
CA TRP A 154 -6.59 -21.40 -9.73
C TRP A 154 -5.94 -22.69 -9.22
#